data_AF-F4L0X4-F1
#
_entry.id   AF-F4L0X4-F1
#
_cell.length_a   1.000
_cell.length_b   1.000
_cell.length_c   1.000
_cell.angle_alpha   90.00
_cell.angle_beta   90.00
_cell.angle_gamma   90.00
#
_symmetry.space_group_name_H-M   'P 1'
#
loop_
_entity.id
_entity.type
_entity.pdbx_description
1 polymer ?
#
loop_
_entity_poly.entity_id
_entity_poly.type
_entity_poly.pdbx_seq_one_letter_code
_entity_poly.pdbx_strand_id
1 'polypeptide(L)'
;MVKSPITYDEFIKKVGLFLDNELNEKESRDLLKEIQTNPAFMHILKEEQTFREFIKTKIDRRKPSPALIASIKDKIKASPI
;
A
#
# COMPACT_ATOMS: atom_id res chain seq x y z
N MET A 1 5.54 -4.20 28.84
CA MET A 1 4.74 -3.04 28.42
C MET A 1 3.51 -3.56 27.68
N VAL A 2 2.32 -3.38 28.23
CA VAL A 2 1.06 -3.76 27.57
C VAL A 2 0.81 -2.69 26.51
N LYS A 3 0.80 -3.06 25.22
CA LYS A 3 0.38 -2.12 24.15
C LYS A 3 -1.09 -1.78 24.42
N SER A 4 -1.40 -0.50 24.61
CA SER A 4 -2.78 -0.02 24.63
C SER A 4 -3.48 -0.43 23.32
N PRO A 5 -4.79 -0.73 23.36
CA PRO A 5 -5.54 -1.06 22.16
C PRO A 5 -5.46 0.12 21.18
N ILE A 6 -5.07 -0.19 19.93
CA ILE A 6 -4.92 0.80 18.86
C ILE A 6 -6.30 1.42 18.60
N THR A 7 -6.36 2.74 18.60
CA THR A 7 -7.59 3.45 18.29
C THR A 7 -7.90 3.35 16.80
N TYR A 8 -9.16 3.54 16.41
CA TYR A 8 -9.57 3.51 15.00
C TYR A 8 -8.76 4.52 14.15
N ASP A 9 -8.55 5.73 14.66
CA ASP A 9 -7.82 6.79 13.95
C ASP A 9 -6.34 6.44 13.76
N GLU A 10 -5.71 5.84 14.78
CA GLU A 10 -4.34 5.34 14.68
C GLU A 10 -4.22 4.21 13.67
N PHE A 11 -5.23 3.35 13.59
CA PHE A 11 -5.27 2.26 12.61
C PHE A 11 -5.37 2.81 11.18
N ILE A 12 -6.28 3.76 10.92
CA ILE A 12 -6.40 4.42 9.61
C ILE A 12 -5.08 5.07 9.19
N LYS A 13 -4.42 5.77 10.12
CA LYS A 13 -3.12 6.39 9.85
C LYS A 13 -2.07 5.35 9.46
N LYS A 14 -1.99 4.23 10.18
CA LYS A 14 -1.07 3.13 9.84
C LYS A 14 -1.39 2.48 8.50
N VAL A 15 -2.67 2.30 8.18
CA VAL A 15 -3.10 1.80 6.86
C VAL A 15 -2.65 2.76 5.75
N GLY A 16 -2.77 4.07 5.97
CA GLY A 16 -2.25 5.07 5.04
C GLY A 16 -0.76 4.91 4.80
N LEU A 17 0.04 4.92 5.88
CA LEU A 17 1.49 4.72 5.81
C LEU A 17 1.86 3.39 5.13
N PHE A 18 1.09 2.33 5.37
CA PHE A 18 1.31 1.03 4.74
C PHE A 18 1.08 1.09 3.22
N LEU A 19 -0.03 1.69 2.78
CA LEU A 19 -0.37 1.80 1.36
C LEU A 19 0.56 2.76 0.60
N ASP A 20 1.18 3.70 1.31
CA ASP A 20 2.20 4.61 0.78
C ASP A 20 3.62 4.02 0.83
N ASN A 21 3.78 2.79 1.33
CA ASN A 21 5.06 2.10 1.56
C ASN A 21 6.02 2.87 2.49
N GLU A 22 5.47 3.62 3.45
CA GLU A 22 6.22 4.40 4.43
C GLU A 22 6.49 3.62 5.73
N LEU A 23 5.87 2.46 5.91
CA LEU A 23 6.16 1.58 7.05
C LEU A 23 7.42 0.75 6.79
N ASN A 24 8.19 0.52 7.86
CA ASN A 24 9.28 -0.44 7.78
C ASN A 24 8.75 -1.88 7.70
N GLU A 25 9.62 -2.83 7.35
CA GLU A 25 9.24 -4.22 7.12
C GLU A 25 8.63 -4.89 8.38
N LYS A 26 9.12 -4.52 9.56
CA LYS A 26 8.59 -5.03 10.83
C LYS A 26 7.18 -4.50 11.10
N GLU A 27 6.97 -3.20 10.96
CA GLU A 27 5.68 -2.55 11.15
C GLU A 27 4.64 -3.04 10.16
N SER A 28 5.04 -3.24 8.91
CA SER A 28 4.18 -3.81 7.87
C SER A 28 3.71 -5.21 8.25
N ARG A 29 4.61 -6.08 8.72
CA ARG A 29 4.25 -7.43 9.19
C ARG A 29 3.35 -7.41 10.42
N ASP A 30 3.64 -6.52 11.38
CA ASP A 30 2.84 -6.39 12.59
C ASP A 30 1.41 -5.92 12.25
N LEU A 31 1.27 -4.92 11.37
CA LEU A 31 -0.03 -4.44 10.87
C LEU A 31 -0.81 -5.54 10.15
N LEU A 32 -0.15 -6.30 9.26
CA LEU A 32 -0.80 -7.39 8.52
C LEU A 32 -1.31 -8.49 9.46
N LYS A 33 -0.59 -8.80 10.54
CA LYS A 33 -1.07 -9.74 11.56
C LYS A 33 -2.29 -9.18 12.29
N GLU A 34 -2.28 -7.90 12.67
CA GLU A 34 -3.43 -7.25 13.31
C GLU A 34 -4.67 -7.28 12.41
N ILE A 35 -4.50 -7.01 11.10
CA ILE A 35 -5.58 -7.09 10.11
C ILE A 35 -6.12 -8.51 9.96
N GLN A 36 -5.24 -9.53 9.94
CA GLN A 36 -5.67 -10.93 9.87
C GLN A 36 -6.49 -11.35 11.10
N THR A 37 -6.19 -10.80 12.28
CA THR A 37 -6.91 -11.13 13.51
C THR A 37 -8.25 -10.39 13.68
N ASN A 38 -8.50 -9.33 12.90
CA ASN A 38 -9.70 -8.51 13.03
C ASN A 38 -10.39 -8.27 11.66
N PRO A 39 -11.54 -8.93 11.39
CA PRO A 39 -12.29 -8.74 10.16
C PRO A 39 -12.71 -7.29 9.88
N ALA A 40 -12.95 -6.47 10.91
CA ALA A 40 -13.30 -5.06 10.74
C ALA A 40 -12.14 -4.25 10.13
N PHE A 41 -10.90 -4.56 10.54
CA PHE A 41 -9.70 -3.92 10.01
C PHE A 41 -9.43 -4.31 8.55
N MET A 42 -9.78 -5.54 8.17
CA MET A 42 -9.74 -5.96 6.76
C MET A 42 -10.72 -5.15 5.90
N HIS A 43 -11.93 -4.87 6.41
CA HIS A 43 -12.91 -4.04 5.71
C HIS A 43 -12.36 -2.64 5.44
N ILE A 44 -11.81 -2.00 6.47
CA ILE A 44 -11.22 -0.66 6.39
C ILE A 44 -10.07 -0.61 5.38
N LEU A 45 -9.15 -1.59 5.43
CA LEU A 45 -8.05 -1.68 4.46
C LEU A 45 -8.60 -1.74 3.03
N LYS A 46 -9.62 -2.57 2.79
CA LYS A 46 -10.22 -2.76 1.48
C LYS A 46 -10.92 -1.50 0.98
N GLU A 47 -11.65 -0.80 1.86
CA GLU A 47 -12.29 0.48 1.53
C GLU A 47 -11.26 1.52 1.10
N GLU A 48 -10.19 1.69 1.88
CA GLU A 48 -9.11 2.64 1.57
C GLU A 48 -8.41 2.29 0.24
N GLN A 49 -8.13 1.01 -0.01
CA GLN A 49 -7.57 0.55 -1.28
C GLN A 49 -8.48 0.87 -2.47
N THR A 50 -9.77 0.55 -2.34
CA THR A 50 -10.78 0.79 -3.38
C THR A 50 -10.92 2.29 -3.66
N PHE A 51 -10.90 3.12 -2.61
CA PHE A 51 -10.98 4.56 -2.73
C PHE A 51 -9.76 5.16 -3.43
N ARG A 52 -8.54 4.71 -3.06
CA ARG A 52 -7.30 5.13 -3.75
C ARG A 52 -7.30 4.71 -5.21
N GLU A 53 -7.78 3.52 -5.52
CA GLU A 53 -7.93 3.05 -6.90
C GLU A 53 -8.94 3.89 -7.68
N PHE A 54 -10.10 4.19 -7.08
CA PHE A 54 -11.07 5.11 -7.64
C PHE A 54 -10.45 6.46 -7.98
N ILE A 55 -9.72 7.09 -7.05
CA ILE A 55 -9.00 8.35 -7.31
C ILE A 55 -8.03 8.19 -8.48
N LYS A 56 -7.24 7.10 -8.53
CA LYS A 56 -6.31 6.83 -9.63
C LYS A 56 -7.01 6.77 -10.99
N THR A 57 -8.26 6.30 -11.07
CA THR A 57 -9.03 6.30 -12.33
C THR A 57 -9.57 7.66 -12.75
N LYS A 58 -9.70 8.60 -11.80
CA LYS A 58 -10.24 9.95 -12.06
C LYS A 58 -9.17 11.00 -12.35
N ILE A 59 -7.91 10.71 -12.03
CA ILE A 59 -6.78 11.59 -12.29
C ILE A 59 -6.25 11.31 -13.69
N ASP A 60 -6.16 12.35 -14.52
CA ASP A 60 -5.43 12.27 -15.79
C ASP A 60 -3.93 12.13 -15.51
N ARG A 61 -3.34 11.05 -16.00
CA ARG A 61 -1.94 10.70 -15.78
C ARG A 61 -1.19 10.79 -17.08
N ARG A 62 -0.05 11.49 -17.04
CA ARG A 62 0.88 11.54 -18.18
C ARG A 62 1.29 10.13 -18.55
N LYS A 63 1.00 9.73 -19.79
CA LYS A 63 1.43 8.44 -20.32
C LYS A 63 2.96 8.49 -20.51
N PRO A 64 3.71 7.48 -20.05
CA PRO A 64 5.14 7.40 -20.30
C PRO A 64 5.40 7.27 -21.81
N SER A 65 6.55 7.79 -22.26
CA SER A 65 6.92 7.66 -23.67
C SER A 65 7.20 6.19 -24.03
N PRO A 66 6.93 5.77 -25.28
CA PRO A 66 7.24 4.41 -25.73
C PRO A 66 8.72 4.04 -25.53
N ALA A 67 9.62 5.01 -25.71
CA ALA A 67 11.05 4.85 -25.47
C ALA A 67 11.36 4.51 -24.00
N LEU A 68 10.77 5.22 -23.05
CA LEU A 68 10.95 4.95 -21.62
C LEU A 68 10.44 3.55 -21.25
N ILE A 69 9.31 3.14 -21.82
CA ILE A 69 8.75 1.78 -21.63
C ILE A 69 9.74 0.73 -22.13
N ALA A 70 10.33 0.92 -23.32
CA ALA A 70 11.32 0.00 -23.88
C ALA A 70 12.58 -0.08 -22.99
N SER A 71 13.14 1.06 -22.59
CA SER A 71 14.33 1.10 -21.73
C SER A 71 14.12 0.40 -20.38
N ILE A 72 12.94 0.56 -19.76
CA ILE A 72 12.61 -0.15 -18.51
C ILE A 72 12.53 -1.67 -18.77
N LYS A 73 11.84 -2.10 -19.83
CA LYS A 73 11.72 -3.53 -20.19
C LYS A 73 13.09 -4.17 -20.42
N ASP A 74 13.98 -3.48 -21.12
CA ASP A 74 15.31 -3.99 -21.41
C ASP A 74 16.17 -4.09 -20.14
N LYS A 75 16.06 -3.11 -19.24
CA LYS A 75 16.75 -3.15 -17.93
C LYS A 75 16.30 -4.32 -17.07
N ILE A 76 15.00 -4.63 -17.05
CA ILE A 76 14.46 -5.78 -16.31
C ILE A 76 15.00 -7.10 -16.88
N LYS A 77 15.07 -7.25 -18.20
CA LYS A 77 15.63 -8.45 -18.84
C LYS A 77 17.12 -8.64 -18.57
N ALA A 78 17.87 -7.54 -18.45
CA ALA A 78 19.32 -7.56 -18.24
C ALA A 78 19.74 -7.82 -16.78
N SER A 79 18.81 -7.68 -15.82
CA SER A 79 19.04 -8.03 -14.42
C SER A 79 18.24 -9.28 -14.07
N PRO A 80 18.77 -10.49 -14.36
CA PRO A 80 18.16 -11.71 -13.85
C PRO A 80 18.19 -11.68 -12.32
N ILE A 81 17.04 -11.99 -11.72
CA ILE A 81 16.85 -12.15 -10.26
C ILE A 81 17.56 -13.42 -9.81
#